data_AF-A0A1N6XFX9-F1
#
_entry.id   AF-A0A1N6XFX9-F1
#
_cell.length_a   1.000
_cell.length_b   1.000
_cell.length_c   1.000
_cell.angle_alpha   90.00
_cell.angle_beta   90.00
_cell.angle_gamma   90.00
#
_symmetry.space_group_name_H-M   'P 1'
#
loop_
_entity.id
_entity.type
_entity.pdbx_description
1 polymer ?
#
loop_
_entity_poly.entity_id
_entity_poly.type
_entity_poly.pdbx_seq_one_letter_code
_entity_poly.pdbx_strand_id
1 'polypeptide(L)'
;MGKNNIPREKIILWNKEMLEKMKKENYARGIIWAHINIANQSWNLGNAEESIKNLNIAESILHKNENEIDFFTIAKLYQEYSQAYYIMKLYDTGLRYNSKAGYYGNKIEDKDRKEKFLSYVYTSRANYLYEKKDLDSALYYLKQSSSLYESLSATSKIANHYIEYQPSQNSAKIYLDQGMDIINTNKHEPNSYQISVFYYYYAQYFFKEKNYEKAIVYLNQALQYNKKLKTVEHTKNIYKLLISCYKNAGNLEKEKEYLEYYIKLKDSLENSQTKGVDLSIKTIEREKTEENKSFKKTVFIYSSVVVSLSLVLLVYLYYQNNKKKKVILESKEIISRKEDETKVLERRISGVHEDLIQLAKNNDISFLEKFHEVYPNVSQKLLAINPDLTKDNLAFCALIWLGFSSKDIAEFTFMQHRSVQIKKSRLRKKLNLGSDIDLYQFLKSLVDN
;
A
#
# COMPACT_ATOMS: atom_id res chain seq x y z
N MET A 1 -13.86 7.44 43.62
CA MET A 1 -15.26 7.11 43.96
C MET A 1 -15.33 5.76 44.68
N GLY A 2 -14.63 5.62 45.81
CA GLY A 2 -14.65 4.41 46.65
C GLY A 2 -15.45 4.69 47.92
N LYS A 3 -16.46 3.84 48.18
CA LYS A 3 -17.06 3.49 49.50
C LYS A 3 -18.53 3.06 49.42
N ASN A 4 -19.26 3.41 48.36
CA ASN A 4 -20.64 2.96 48.19
C ASN A 4 -20.73 1.93 47.07
N ASN A 5 -21.23 0.73 47.39
CA ASN A 5 -21.70 -0.26 46.42
C ASN A 5 -22.95 0.30 45.72
N ILE A 6 -22.74 1.26 44.81
CA ILE A 6 -23.80 1.88 44.02
C ILE A 6 -24.34 0.81 43.06
N PRO A 7 -25.65 0.52 43.06
CA PRO A 7 -26.25 -0.39 42.10
C PRO A 7 -25.90 0.02 40.66
N ARG A 8 -25.61 -0.96 39.80
CA ARG A 8 -25.20 -0.71 38.40
C ARG A 8 -26.25 0.08 37.64
N GLU A 9 -27.53 -0.14 37.92
CA GLU A 9 -28.65 0.59 37.32
C GLU A 9 -28.61 2.09 37.67
N LYS A 10 -28.19 2.45 38.89
CA LYS A 10 -28.02 3.86 39.28
C LYS A 10 -26.83 4.51 38.55
N ILE A 11 -25.75 3.75 38.32
CA ILE A 11 -24.60 4.22 37.52
C ILE A 11 -25.05 4.47 36.08
N ILE A 12 -25.85 3.58 35.49
CA ILE A 12 -26.42 3.78 34.15
C ILE A 12 -27.26 5.04 34.09
N LEU A 13 -28.18 5.22 35.06
CA LEU A 13 -29.05 6.39 35.11
C LEU A 13 -28.25 7.70 35.19
N TRP A 14 -27.26 7.75 36.08
CA TRP A 14 -26.38 8.91 36.22
C TRP A 14 -25.62 9.24 34.94
N ASN A 15 -25.07 8.23 34.24
CA ASN A 15 -24.39 8.48 32.97
C ASN A 15 -25.36 8.96 31.88
N LYS A 16 -26.62 8.49 31.86
CA LYS A 16 -27.65 8.98 30.94
C LYS A 16 -28.01 10.45 31.20
N GLU A 17 -28.13 10.86 32.45
CA GLU A 17 -28.36 12.25 32.82
C GLU A 17 -27.18 13.15 32.42
N MET A 18 -25.95 12.67 32.66
CA MET A 18 -24.73 13.40 32.31
C MET A 18 -24.53 13.54 30.79
N LEU A 19 -24.96 12.56 29.99
CA LEU A 19 -24.89 12.64 28.53
C LEU A 19 -25.61 13.88 27.97
N GLU A 20 -26.77 14.23 28.52
CA GLU A 20 -27.54 15.39 28.07
C GLU A 20 -26.81 16.71 28.36
N LYS A 21 -26.07 16.78 29.47
CA LYS A 21 -25.22 17.93 29.78
C LYS A 21 -23.98 17.99 28.87
N MET A 22 -23.27 16.88 28.73
CA MET A 22 -22.02 16.82 27.96
C MET A 22 -22.24 17.07 26.45
N LYS A 23 -23.39 16.68 25.90
CA LYS A 23 -23.78 17.01 24.52
C LYS A 23 -23.94 18.52 24.31
N LYS A 24 -24.51 19.24 25.27
CA LYS A 24 -24.65 20.71 25.19
C LYS A 24 -23.29 21.42 25.25
N GLU A 25 -22.34 20.84 25.96
CA GLU A 25 -20.98 21.37 26.13
C GLU A 25 -20.00 20.87 25.04
N ASN A 26 -20.44 20.06 24.07
CA ASN A 26 -19.61 19.42 23.04
C ASN A 26 -18.38 18.66 23.62
N TYR A 27 -18.51 18.07 24.80
CA TYR A 27 -17.39 17.40 25.47
C TYR A 27 -17.24 15.94 25.01
N ALA A 28 -16.59 15.73 23.87
CA ALA A 28 -16.47 14.43 23.20
C ALA A 28 -15.93 13.31 24.11
N ARG A 29 -14.83 13.58 24.84
CA ARG A 29 -14.23 12.62 25.77
C ARG A 29 -15.22 12.18 26.87
N GLY A 30 -15.98 13.12 27.44
CA GLY A 30 -16.99 12.81 28.45
C GLY A 30 -18.11 11.94 27.91
N ILE A 31 -18.59 12.23 26.70
CA ILE A 31 -19.64 11.45 26.02
C ILE A 31 -19.17 10.02 25.78
N ILE A 32 -17.93 9.84 25.30
CA ILE A 32 -17.32 8.51 25.11
C ILE A 32 -17.28 7.75 26.43
N TRP A 33 -16.81 8.37 27.51
CA TRP A 33 -16.77 7.73 28.84
C TRP A 33 -18.14 7.35 29.37
N ALA A 34 -19.15 8.19 29.16
CA ALA A 34 -20.51 7.88 29.59
C ALA A 34 -21.06 6.65 28.86
N HIS A 35 -20.85 6.55 27.54
CA HIS A 35 -21.22 5.36 26.78
C HIS A 35 -20.42 4.11 27.17
N ILE A 36 -19.10 4.22 27.39
CA ILE A 36 -18.26 3.13 27.90
C ILE A 36 -18.79 2.64 29.26
N ASN A 37 -19.14 3.55 30.16
CA ASN A 37 -19.64 3.20 31.50
C ASN A 37 -21.01 2.51 31.42
N ILE A 38 -21.93 3.03 30.59
CA ILE A 38 -23.23 2.41 30.35
C ILE A 38 -23.03 1.01 29.77
N ALA A 39 -22.14 0.86 28.77
CA ALA A 39 -21.84 -0.43 28.19
C ALA A 39 -21.29 -1.42 29.22
N ASN A 40 -20.30 -0.97 30.02
CA ASN A 40 -19.72 -1.79 31.08
C ASN A 40 -20.79 -2.32 32.05
N GLN A 41 -21.69 -1.43 32.50
CA GLN A 41 -22.76 -1.85 33.39
C GLN A 41 -23.78 -2.76 32.71
N SER A 42 -24.12 -2.49 31.44
CA SER A 42 -25.07 -3.29 30.66
C SER A 42 -24.60 -4.73 30.49
N TRP A 43 -23.35 -4.97 30.07
CA TRP A 43 -22.86 -6.34 29.91
C TRP A 43 -22.78 -7.08 31.25
N ASN A 44 -22.43 -6.39 32.34
CA ASN A 44 -22.40 -6.99 33.68
C ASN A 44 -23.80 -7.43 34.13
N LEU A 45 -24.84 -6.68 33.74
CA LEU A 45 -26.25 -7.01 33.95
C LEU A 45 -26.80 -8.04 32.94
N GLY A 46 -25.93 -8.61 32.09
CA GLY A 46 -26.32 -9.58 31.07
C GLY A 46 -27.00 -8.98 29.83
N ASN A 47 -27.03 -7.65 29.70
CA ASN A 47 -27.59 -6.96 28.53
C ASN A 47 -26.51 -6.69 27.47
N ALA A 48 -26.23 -7.70 26.65
CA ALA A 48 -25.20 -7.63 25.62
C ALA A 48 -25.57 -6.64 24.49
N GLU A 49 -26.83 -6.59 24.10
CA GLU A 49 -27.34 -5.70 23.06
C GLU A 49 -27.10 -4.22 23.40
N GLU A 50 -27.54 -3.79 24.58
CA GLU A 50 -27.35 -2.41 25.04
C GLU A 50 -25.86 -2.09 25.23
N SER A 51 -25.05 -3.07 25.64
CA SER A 51 -23.60 -2.89 25.72
C SER A 51 -22.99 -2.57 24.36
N ILE A 52 -23.21 -3.42 23.36
CA ILE A 52 -22.65 -3.23 22.00
C ILE A 52 -23.17 -1.93 21.38
N LYS A 53 -24.46 -1.61 21.55
CA LYS A 53 -25.04 -0.35 21.06
C LYS A 53 -24.28 0.88 21.59
N ASN A 54 -24.02 0.93 22.90
CA ASN A 54 -23.31 2.05 23.50
C ASN A 54 -21.84 2.10 23.09
N LEU A 55 -21.17 0.95 22.97
CA LEU A 55 -19.79 0.90 22.48
C LEU A 55 -19.68 1.41 21.04
N ASN A 56 -20.61 1.03 20.16
CA ASN A 56 -20.64 1.51 18.77
C ASN A 56 -20.83 3.02 18.69
N ILE A 57 -21.64 3.61 19.58
CA ILE A 57 -21.78 5.07 19.66
C ILE A 57 -20.47 5.70 20.12
N ALA A 58 -19.84 5.15 21.16
CA ALA A 58 -18.55 5.64 21.66
C ALA A 58 -17.45 5.57 20.60
N GLU A 59 -17.36 4.48 19.83
CA GLU A 59 -16.39 4.30 18.75
C GLU A 59 -16.63 5.30 17.60
N SER A 60 -17.89 5.52 17.21
CA SER A 60 -18.22 6.51 16.19
C SER A 60 -17.80 7.93 16.58
N ILE A 61 -17.95 8.30 17.85
CA ILE A 61 -17.52 9.61 18.36
C ILE A 61 -16.00 9.68 18.44
N LEU A 62 -15.33 8.61 18.87
CA LEU A 62 -13.88 8.51 18.91
C LEU A 62 -13.27 8.74 17.52
N HIS A 63 -13.78 8.07 16.47
CA HIS A 63 -13.28 8.23 15.11
C HIS A 63 -13.40 9.67 14.57
N LYS A 64 -14.39 10.43 15.02
CA LYS A 64 -14.56 11.84 14.63
C LYS A 64 -13.62 12.80 15.38
N ASN A 65 -13.06 12.37 16.51
CA ASN A 65 -12.30 13.22 17.42
C ASN A 65 -10.95 12.59 17.83
N GLU A 66 -10.38 11.71 16.99
CA GLU A 66 -9.26 10.83 17.38
C GLU A 66 -8.07 11.58 17.99
N ASN A 67 -7.76 12.77 17.48
CA ASN A 67 -6.64 13.60 17.93
C ASN A 67 -6.85 14.20 19.34
N GLU A 68 -8.08 14.22 19.86
CA GLU A 68 -8.43 14.83 21.15
C GLU A 68 -8.62 13.79 22.27
N ILE A 69 -8.58 12.49 21.92
CA ILE A 69 -8.86 11.40 22.85
C ILE A 69 -7.56 10.76 23.34
N ASP A 70 -7.36 10.75 24.65
CA ASP A 70 -6.19 10.13 25.27
C ASP A 70 -6.16 8.60 25.10
N PHE A 71 -4.95 8.03 25.07
CA PHE A 71 -4.76 6.59 24.86
C PHE A 71 -5.44 5.71 25.90
N PHE A 72 -5.62 6.17 27.14
CA PHE A 72 -6.33 5.40 28.15
C PHE A 72 -7.82 5.27 27.81
N THR A 73 -8.45 6.34 27.34
CA THR A 73 -9.84 6.31 26.86
C THR A 73 -10.01 5.37 25.66
N ILE A 74 -9.11 5.44 24.68
CA ILE A 74 -9.10 4.54 23.50
C ILE A 74 -8.94 3.08 23.95
N ALA A 75 -7.94 2.80 24.80
CA ALA A 75 -7.67 1.47 25.30
C ALA A 75 -8.85 0.91 26.08
N LYS A 76 -9.50 1.74 26.92
CA LYS A 76 -10.66 1.35 27.71
C LYS A 76 -11.85 0.97 26.83
N LEU A 77 -12.14 1.73 25.78
CA LEU A 77 -13.20 1.39 24.83
C LEU A 77 -13.01 -0.02 24.25
N TYR A 78 -11.82 -0.30 23.72
CA TYR A 78 -11.52 -1.61 23.14
C TYR A 78 -11.53 -2.74 24.18
N GLN A 79 -11.13 -2.44 25.42
CA GLN A 79 -11.22 -3.42 26.49
C GLN A 79 -12.66 -3.75 26.85
N GLU A 80 -13.59 -2.78 26.81
CA GLU A 80 -15.01 -3.05 27.05
C GLU A 80 -15.66 -3.79 25.88
N TYR A 81 -15.27 -3.52 24.63
CA TYR A 81 -15.64 -4.38 23.50
C TYR A 81 -15.20 -5.83 23.73
N SER A 82 -13.96 -6.03 24.15
CA SER A 82 -13.47 -7.35 24.52
C SER A 82 -14.43 -8.01 25.53
N GLN A 83 -14.70 -7.38 26.68
CA GLN A 83 -15.59 -7.99 27.68
C GLN A 83 -16.98 -8.32 27.15
N ALA A 84 -17.59 -7.41 26.39
CA ALA A 84 -18.91 -7.64 25.79
C ALA A 84 -18.88 -8.87 24.86
N TYR A 85 -17.86 -8.98 24.00
CA TYR A 85 -17.68 -10.12 23.11
C TYR A 85 -17.36 -11.44 23.84
N TYR A 86 -16.68 -11.40 24.99
CA TYR A 86 -16.45 -12.59 25.81
C TYR A 86 -17.76 -13.20 26.27
N ILE A 87 -18.70 -12.38 26.78
CA ILE A 87 -20.01 -12.84 27.26
C ILE A 87 -20.85 -13.40 26.11
N MET A 88 -20.72 -12.80 24.93
CA MET A 88 -21.38 -13.28 23.71
C MET A 88 -20.70 -14.51 23.10
N LYS A 89 -19.64 -15.02 23.72
CA LYS A 89 -18.84 -16.18 23.27
C LYS A 89 -18.17 -15.98 21.91
N LEU A 90 -18.01 -14.73 21.47
CA LEU A 90 -17.28 -14.38 20.24
C LEU A 90 -15.80 -14.22 20.55
N TYR A 91 -15.15 -15.31 20.96
CA TYR A 91 -13.83 -15.29 21.58
C TYR A 91 -12.73 -14.74 20.68
N ASP A 92 -12.72 -15.07 19.39
CA ASP A 92 -11.71 -14.52 18.46
C ASP A 92 -11.85 -13.02 18.26
N THR A 93 -13.09 -12.54 18.11
CA THR A 93 -13.38 -11.10 18.00
C THR A 93 -13.00 -10.38 19.29
N GLY A 94 -13.40 -10.92 20.44
CA GLY A 94 -13.04 -10.37 21.74
C GLY A 94 -11.53 -10.31 21.96
N LEU A 95 -10.79 -11.33 21.55
CA LEU A 95 -9.33 -11.36 21.66
C LEU A 95 -8.66 -10.32 20.75
N ARG A 96 -9.19 -10.06 19.54
CA ARG A 96 -8.71 -8.96 18.68
C ARG A 96 -8.88 -7.60 19.37
N TYR A 97 -10.05 -7.35 19.96
CA TYR A 97 -10.28 -6.12 20.72
C TYR A 97 -9.40 -6.01 21.98
N ASN A 98 -9.17 -7.12 22.68
CA ASN A 98 -8.24 -7.18 23.80
C ASN A 98 -6.78 -6.91 23.37
N SER A 99 -6.40 -7.28 22.14
CA SER A 99 -5.10 -6.91 21.55
C SER A 99 -5.02 -5.42 21.24
N LYS A 100 -6.06 -4.82 20.66
CA LYS A 100 -6.13 -3.36 20.49
C LYS A 100 -6.03 -2.63 21.84
N ALA A 101 -6.76 -3.10 22.85
CA ALA A 101 -6.70 -2.55 24.21
C ALA A 101 -5.28 -2.61 24.80
N GLY A 102 -4.57 -3.73 24.64
CA GLY A 102 -3.17 -3.85 25.08
C GLY A 102 -2.21 -2.94 24.30
N TYR A 103 -2.42 -2.79 22.99
CA TYR A 103 -1.62 -1.89 22.15
C TYR A 103 -1.72 -0.42 22.62
N TYR A 104 -2.95 0.10 22.76
CA TYR A 104 -3.14 1.47 23.25
C TYR A 104 -2.81 1.61 24.74
N GLY A 105 -3.05 0.57 25.55
CA GLY A 105 -2.70 0.54 26.97
C GLY A 105 -1.20 0.70 27.22
N ASN A 106 -0.35 0.19 26.31
CA ASN A 106 1.10 0.38 26.40
C ASN A 106 1.56 1.83 26.19
N LYS A 107 0.73 2.65 25.53
CA LYS A 107 1.00 4.08 25.26
C LYS A 107 0.52 5.01 26.38
N ILE A 108 -0.08 4.49 27.45
CA ILE A 108 -0.47 5.28 28.62
C ILE A 108 0.80 5.79 29.33
N GLU A 109 0.90 7.09 29.54
CA GLU A 109 2.07 7.75 30.14
C GLU A 109 2.17 7.52 31.66
N ASP A 110 1.04 7.64 32.36
CA ASP A 110 0.91 7.40 33.79
C ASP A 110 1.20 5.92 34.11
N LYS A 111 2.35 5.66 34.73
CA LYS A 111 2.86 4.31 35.00
C LYS A 111 1.89 3.48 35.84
N ASP A 112 1.41 4.01 36.96
CA ASP A 112 0.52 3.29 37.87
C ASP A 112 -0.81 2.94 37.18
N ARG A 113 -1.35 3.89 36.41
CA ARG A 113 -2.56 3.67 35.61
C ARG A 113 -2.32 2.64 34.51
N LYS A 114 -1.17 2.71 33.83
CA LYS A 114 -0.77 1.76 32.79
C LYS A 114 -0.66 0.34 33.35
N GLU A 115 0.06 0.14 34.44
CA GLU A 115 0.27 -1.17 35.06
C GLU A 115 -1.05 -1.78 35.53
N LYS A 116 -1.88 -1.00 36.22
CA LYS A 116 -3.22 -1.43 36.65
C LYS A 116 -4.13 -1.79 35.46
N PHE A 117 -4.09 -0.99 34.39
CA PHE A 117 -4.88 -1.25 33.20
C PHE A 117 -4.40 -2.49 32.44
N LEU A 118 -3.09 -2.65 32.25
CA LEU A 118 -2.51 -3.79 31.56
C LEU A 118 -2.71 -5.10 32.35
N SER A 119 -2.64 -5.04 33.68
CA SER A 119 -3.05 -6.15 34.56
C SER A 119 -4.49 -6.60 34.26
N TYR A 120 -5.43 -5.66 34.12
CA TYR A 120 -6.80 -5.98 33.73
C TYR A 120 -6.91 -6.59 32.31
N VAL A 121 -6.16 -6.04 31.35
CA VAL A 121 -6.12 -6.56 29.97
C VAL A 121 -5.58 -7.99 29.93
N TYR A 122 -4.48 -8.28 30.64
CA TYR A 122 -3.87 -9.62 30.69
C TYR A 122 -4.71 -10.63 31.45
N THR A 123 -5.33 -10.22 32.56
CA THR A 123 -6.31 -11.02 33.28
C THR A 123 -7.51 -11.39 32.41
N SER A 124 -7.89 -10.52 31.47
CA SER A 124 -8.94 -10.78 30.49
C SER A 124 -8.45 -11.66 29.34
N ARG A 125 -7.23 -11.45 28.85
CA ARG A 125 -6.59 -12.30 27.84
C ARG A 125 -6.54 -13.75 28.28
N ALA A 126 -6.16 -14.00 29.54
CA ALA A 126 -6.13 -15.34 30.12
C ALA A 126 -7.50 -16.04 30.05
N ASN A 127 -8.61 -15.32 30.27
CA ASN A 127 -9.95 -15.91 30.15
C ASN A 127 -10.20 -16.46 28.74
N TYR A 128 -9.86 -15.71 27.69
CA TYR A 128 -10.00 -16.21 26.32
C TYR A 128 -9.11 -17.42 26.04
N LEU A 129 -7.89 -17.41 26.56
CA LEU A 129 -6.95 -18.51 26.36
C LEU A 129 -7.45 -19.80 27.03
N TYR A 130 -8.08 -19.72 28.21
CA TYR A 130 -8.77 -20.86 28.80
C TYR A 130 -9.91 -21.39 27.92
N GLU A 131 -10.75 -20.52 27.35
CA GLU A 131 -11.81 -20.95 26.42
C GLU A 131 -11.23 -21.63 25.17
N LYS A 132 -10.04 -21.20 24.73
CA LYS A 132 -9.30 -21.79 23.60
C LYS A 132 -8.41 -22.97 24.00
N LYS A 133 -8.45 -23.41 25.26
CA LYS A 133 -7.65 -24.51 25.82
C LYS A 133 -6.13 -24.31 25.76
N ASP A 134 -5.68 -23.06 25.66
CA ASP A 134 -4.27 -22.68 25.70
C ASP A 134 -3.87 -22.34 27.15
N LEU A 135 -3.69 -23.40 27.94
CA LEU A 135 -3.57 -23.32 29.40
C LEU A 135 -2.26 -22.67 29.85
N ASP A 136 -1.16 -22.98 29.17
CA ASP A 136 0.17 -22.45 29.49
C ASP A 136 0.22 -20.95 29.23
N SER A 137 -0.28 -20.50 28.08
CA SER A 137 -0.37 -19.07 27.77
C SER A 137 -1.32 -18.36 28.74
N ALA A 138 -2.44 -18.98 29.12
CA ALA A 138 -3.35 -18.42 30.09
C ALA A 138 -2.64 -18.16 31.44
N LEU A 139 -1.91 -19.15 31.96
CA LEU A 139 -1.14 -19.00 33.19
C LEU A 139 -0.03 -17.94 33.06
N TYR A 140 0.67 -17.92 31.93
CA TYR A 140 1.68 -16.90 31.64
C TYR A 140 1.10 -15.49 31.76
N TYR A 141 -0.01 -15.19 31.09
CA TYR A 141 -0.62 -13.87 31.15
C TYR A 141 -1.17 -13.53 32.55
N LEU A 142 -1.63 -14.51 33.33
CA LEU A 142 -2.01 -14.28 34.72
C LEU A 142 -0.80 -13.91 35.60
N LYS A 143 0.33 -14.59 35.43
CA LYS A 143 1.57 -14.27 36.16
C LYS A 143 2.10 -12.90 35.77
N GLN A 144 2.10 -12.57 34.47
CA GLN A 144 2.44 -11.23 33.97
C GLN A 144 1.53 -10.17 34.58
N SER A 145 0.21 -10.42 34.60
CA SER A 145 -0.76 -9.54 35.24
C SER A 145 -0.45 -9.27 36.72
N SER A 146 -0.14 -10.33 37.47
CA SER A 146 0.18 -10.24 38.90
C SER A 146 1.51 -9.53 39.16
N SER A 147 2.48 -9.66 38.25
CA SER A 147 3.78 -8.96 38.35
C SER A 147 3.67 -7.46 38.11
N LEU A 148 2.73 -7.02 37.26
CA LEU A 148 2.46 -5.59 37.03
C LEU A 148 1.65 -4.97 38.17
N TYR A 149 0.64 -5.70 38.64
CA TYR A 149 -0.26 -5.21 39.68
C TYR A 149 -0.87 -6.40 40.40
N GLU A 150 -0.56 -6.53 41.70
CA GLU A 150 -0.96 -7.64 42.56
C GLU A 150 -2.45 -7.55 42.93
N SER A 151 -3.31 -7.68 41.93
CA SER A 151 -4.76 -7.63 42.12
C SER A 151 -5.31 -8.94 42.65
N LEU A 152 -6.32 -8.82 43.50
CA LEU A 152 -7.15 -9.95 43.93
C LEU A 152 -7.66 -10.76 42.73
N SER A 153 -7.97 -10.12 41.61
CA SER A 153 -8.47 -10.81 40.41
C SER A 153 -7.44 -11.73 39.74
N ALA A 154 -6.19 -11.27 39.59
CA ALA A 154 -5.13 -12.08 39.01
C ALA A 154 -4.80 -13.25 39.93
N THR A 155 -4.54 -12.97 41.21
CA THR A 155 -4.25 -13.96 42.26
C THR A 155 -5.31 -15.05 42.33
N SER A 156 -6.59 -14.66 42.38
CA SER A 156 -7.73 -15.58 42.40
C SER A 156 -7.76 -16.53 41.20
N LYS A 157 -7.43 -16.03 40.00
CA LYS A 157 -7.43 -16.85 38.79
C LYS A 157 -6.20 -17.75 38.68
N ILE A 158 -5.06 -17.35 39.25
CA ILE A 158 -3.90 -18.24 39.36
C ILE A 158 -4.22 -19.38 40.32
N ALA A 159 -4.87 -19.10 41.45
CA ALA A 159 -5.40 -20.15 42.33
C ALA A 159 -6.30 -21.11 41.55
N ASN A 160 -7.27 -20.59 40.79
CA ASN A 160 -8.15 -21.41 39.96
C ASN A 160 -7.40 -22.28 38.94
N HIS A 161 -6.30 -21.78 38.38
CA HIS A 161 -5.45 -22.58 37.49
C HIS A 161 -5.00 -23.88 38.16
N TYR A 162 -4.49 -23.76 39.38
CA TYR A 162 -4.02 -24.87 40.18
C TYR A 162 -5.13 -25.71 40.83
N ILE A 163 -6.39 -25.27 40.76
CA ILE A 163 -7.57 -26.03 41.21
C ILE A 163 -8.11 -26.89 40.07
N GLU A 164 -8.25 -26.33 38.86
CA GLU A 164 -8.99 -26.95 37.77
C GLU A 164 -8.12 -27.56 36.66
N TYR A 165 -7.01 -26.91 36.30
CA TYR A 165 -6.27 -27.23 35.08
C TYR A 165 -4.93 -27.92 35.33
N GLN A 166 -4.19 -27.48 36.35
CA GLN A 166 -2.96 -28.10 36.80
C GLN A 166 -3.05 -28.41 38.31
N PRO A 167 -3.85 -29.42 38.71
CA PRO A 167 -4.18 -29.66 40.11
C PRO A 167 -2.95 -29.73 41.02
N SER A 168 -2.84 -28.77 41.94
CA SER A 168 -1.80 -28.70 42.95
C SER A 168 -2.37 -28.02 44.18
N GLN A 169 -2.73 -28.81 45.19
CA GLN A 169 -3.38 -28.32 46.40
C GLN A 169 -2.53 -27.26 47.11
N ASN A 170 -1.23 -27.51 47.24
CA ASN A 170 -0.28 -26.56 47.83
C ASN A 170 -0.21 -25.25 47.03
N SER A 171 -0.08 -25.33 45.71
CA SER A 171 0.02 -24.13 44.86
C SER A 171 -1.27 -23.32 44.90
N ALA A 172 -2.43 -23.99 44.75
CA ALA A 172 -3.73 -23.35 44.86
C ALA A 172 -3.88 -22.63 46.21
N LYS A 173 -3.53 -23.31 47.31
CA LYS A 173 -3.62 -22.77 48.67
C LYS A 173 -2.75 -21.54 48.88
N ILE A 174 -1.51 -21.52 48.36
CA ILE A 174 -0.62 -20.35 48.41
C ILE A 174 -1.29 -19.11 47.81
N TYR A 175 -1.84 -19.21 46.60
CA TYR A 175 -2.50 -18.06 45.96
C TYR A 175 -3.83 -17.69 46.63
N LEU A 176 -4.56 -18.66 47.20
CA LEU A 176 -5.75 -18.36 47.99
C LEU A 176 -5.40 -17.61 49.27
N ASP A 177 -4.32 -17.97 49.95
CA ASP A 177 -3.84 -17.29 51.16
C ASP A 177 -3.35 -15.88 50.84
N GLN A 178 -2.64 -15.70 49.73
CA GLN A 178 -2.28 -14.38 49.21
C GLN A 178 -3.53 -13.52 48.92
N GLY A 179 -4.58 -14.09 48.31
CA GLY A 179 -5.82 -13.37 48.07
C GLY A 179 -6.55 -12.99 49.37
N MET A 180 -6.47 -13.84 50.39
CA MET A 180 -7.02 -13.54 51.72
C MET A 180 -6.26 -12.40 52.40
N ASP A 181 -4.93 -12.37 52.29
CA ASP A 181 -4.10 -11.28 52.79
C ASP A 181 -4.46 -9.94 52.12
N ILE A 182 -4.65 -9.92 50.79
CA ILE A 182 -5.11 -8.73 50.06
C ILE A 182 -6.44 -8.20 50.61
N ILE A 183 -7.39 -9.09 50.93
CA ILE A 183 -8.69 -8.70 51.50
C ILE A 183 -8.53 -8.17 52.93
N ASN A 184 -7.79 -8.88 53.78
CA ASN A 184 -7.62 -8.53 55.20
C ASN A 184 -6.86 -7.21 55.40
N THR A 185 -5.84 -6.96 54.57
CA THR A 185 -5.06 -5.72 54.58
C THR A 185 -5.73 -4.60 53.78
N ASN A 186 -6.84 -4.90 53.10
CA ASN A 186 -7.48 -4.01 52.13
C ASN A 186 -6.51 -3.46 51.06
N LYS A 187 -5.47 -4.24 50.73
CA LYS A 187 -4.45 -3.88 49.76
C LYS A 187 -5.10 -3.67 48.40
N HIS A 188 -4.81 -2.55 47.76
CA HIS A 188 -5.37 -2.16 46.45
C HIS A 188 -6.90 -2.00 46.40
N GLU A 189 -7.57 -1.94 47.56
CA GLU A 189 -9.02 -1.70 47.71
C GLU A 189 -9.88 -2.57 46.76
N PRO A 190 -9.89 -3.90 46.93
CA PRO A 190 -10.65 -4.78 46.05
C PRO A 190 -12.14 -4.46 46.11
N ASN A 191 -12.77 -4.35 44.96
CA ASN A 191 -14.21 -4.09 44.90
C ASN A 191 -15.02 -5.35 45.22
N SER A 192 -16.31 -5.18 45.54
CA SER A 192 -17.20 -6.28 45.92
C SER A 192 -17.28 -7.40 44.87
N TYR A 193 -17.13 -7.09 43.58
CA TYR A 193 -17.11 -8.12 42.53
C TYR A 193 -15.84 -8.97 42.62
N GLN A 194 -14.67 -8.35 42.80
CA GLN A 194 -13.40 -9.07 42.96
C GLN A 194 -13.42 -9.98 44.20
N ILE A 195 -13.98 -9.49 45.32
CA ILE A 195 -14.15 -10.28 46.55
C ILE A 195 -15.09 -11.47 46.33
N SER A 196 -16.22 -11.25 45.62
CA SER A 196 -17.15 -12.32 45.25
C SER A 196 -16.45 -13.41 44.42
N VAL A 197 -15.68 -13.00 43.40
CA VAL A 197 -14.94 -13.91 42.54
C VAL A 197 -13.90 -14.70 43.32
N PHE A 198 -13.19 -14.06 44.25
CA PHE A 198 -12.24 -14.74 45.13
C PHE A 198 -12.92 -15.83 45.97
N TYR A 199 -14.01 -15.52 46.66
CA TYR A 199 -14.73 -16.51 47.47
C TYR A 199 -15.31 -17.65 46.63
N TYR A 200 -15.72 -17.38 45.38
CA TYR A 200 -16.12 -18.42 44.45
C TYR A 200 -14.97 -19.42 44.17
N TYR A 201 -13.75 -18.94 43.92
CA TYR A 201 -12.60 -19.82 43.72
C TYR A 201 -12.17 -20.54 45.00
N TYR A 202 -12.29 -19.89 46.16
CA TYR A 202 -12.07 -20.52 47.46
C TYR A 202 -13.07 -21.66 47.71
N ALA A 203 -14.32 -21.50 47.27
CA ALA A 203 -15.31 -22.56 47.32
C ALA A 203 -14.99 -23.70 46.35
N GLN A 204 -14.50 -23.41 45.15
CA GLN A 204 -14.06 -24.44 44.20
C GLN A 204 -12.94 -25.30 44.80
N TYR A 205 -12.00 -24.69 45.51
CA TYR A 205 -10.95 -25.41 46.23
C TYR A 205 -11.54 -26.44 47.22
N PHE A 206 -12.46 -26.02 48.11
CA PHE A 206 -13.11 -26.96 49.04
C PHE A 206 -14.01 -27.99 48.37
N PHE A 207 -14.65 -27.62 47.25
CA PHE A 207 -15.42 -28.56 46.45
C PHE A 207 -14.53 -29.69 45.91
N LYS A 208 -13.33 -29.38 45.43
CA LYS A 208 -12.34 -30.39 45.00
C LYS A 208 -11.85 -31.26 46.16
N GLU A 209 -11.74 -30.70 47.36
CA GLU A 209 -11.46 -31.45 48.60
C GLU A 209 -12.66 -32.29 49.09
N LYS A 210 -13.80 -32.26 48.37
CA LYS A 210 -15.06 -32.89 48.78
C LYS A 210 -15.65 -32.35 50.09
N ASN A 211 -15.20 -31.18 50.54
CA ASN A 211 -15.75 -30.48 51.69
C ASN A 211 -16.90 -29.56 51.25
N TYR A 212 -18.04 -30.17 50.95
CA TYR A 212 -19.19 -29.46 50.37
C TYR A 212 -19.79 -28.43 51.32
N GLU A 213 -19.78 -28.69 52.63
CA GLU A 213 -20.27 -27.74 53.64
C GLU A 213 -19.47 -26.44 53.63
N LYS A 214 -18.13 -26.51 53.66
CA LYS A 214 -17.29 -25.31 53.55
C LYS A 214 -17.45 -24.63 52.20
N ALA A 215 -17.53 -25.41 51.11
CA ALA A 215 -17.76 -24.84 49.78
C ALA A 215 -19.06 -24.01 49.72
N ILE A 216 -20.15 -24.52 50.32
CA ILE A 216 -21.44 -23.80 50.41
C ILE A 216 -21.30 -22.49 51.21
N VAL A 217 -20.56 -22.50 52.33
CA VAL A 217 -20.32 -21.28 53.13
C VAL A 217 -19.65 -20.19 52.27
N TYR A 218 -18.57 -20.53 51.57
CA TYR A 218 -17.87 -19.58 50.71
C TYR A 218 -18.70 -19.14 49.50
N LEU A 219 -19.53 -20.02 48.93
CA LEU A 219 -20.45 -19.64 47.84
C LEU A 219 -21.53 -18.67 48.30
N ASN A 220 -22.04 -18.83 49.52
CA ASN A 220 -22.98 -17.87 50.10
C ASN A 220 -22.33 -16.52 50.37
N GLN A 221 -21.06 -16.49 50.79
CA GLN A 221 -20.29 -15.25 50.87
C GLN A 221 -20.14 -14.60 49.49
N ALA A 222 -19.77 -15.38 48.45
CA ALA A 222 -19.71 -14.87 47.08
C ALA A 222 -21.05 -14.26 46.64
N LEU A 223 -22.17 -14.95 46.86
CA LEU A 223 -23.51 -14.42 46.57
C LEU A 223 -23.80 -13.12 47.32
N GLN A 224 -23.43 -13.01 48.59
CA GLN A 224 -23.65 -11.81 49.39
C GLN A 224 -22.94 -10.59 48.80
N TYR A 225 -21.68 -10.75 48.38
CA TYR A 225 -20.91 -9.67 47.75
C TYR A 225 -21.45 -9.34 46.35
N ASN A 226 -21.96 -10.32 45.60
CA ASN A 226 -22.54 -10.07 44.27
C ASN A 226 -23.98 -9.53 44.30
N LYS A 227 -24.75 -9.75 45.38
CA LYS A 227 -26.19 -9.39 45.48
C LYS A 227 -26.46 -7.92 45.17
N LYS A 228 -25.55 -7.02 45.57
CA LYS A 228 -25.67 -5.57 45.32
C LYS A 228 -25.32 -5.17 43.88
N LEU A 229 -24.49 -5.96 43.21
CA LEU A 229 -23.99 -5.67 41.87
C LEU A 229 -24.79 -6.36 40.76
N LYS A 230 -25.50 -7.43 41.10
CA LYS A 230 -26.32 -8.24 40.17
C LYS A 230 -25.55 -8.68 38.93
N THR A 231 -24.27 -9.05 39.07
CA THR A 231 -23.46 -9.50 37.93
C THR A 231 -23.96 -10.87 37.48
N VAL A 232 -24.69 -10.90 36.36
CA VAL A 232 -25.54 -12.04 35.96
C VAL A 232 -24.71 -13.30 35.69
N GLU A 233 -23.64 -13.18 34.90
CA GLU A 233 -22.80 -14.33 34.54
C GLU A 233 -22.14 -14.97 35.77
N HIS A 234 -21.68 -14.14 36.71
CA HIS A 234 -21.07 -14.64 37.94
C HIS A 234 -22.09 -15.30 38.87
N THR A 235 -23.31 -14.74 39.00
CA THR A 235 -24.40 -15.37 39.75
C THR A 235 -24.73 -16.75 39.19
N LYS A 236 -24.80 -16.87 37.86
CA LYS A 236 -25.04 -18.15 37.17
C LYS A 236 -23.99 -19.20 37.55
N ASN A 237 -22.71 -18.81 37.58
CA ASN A 237 -21.61 -19.71 37.95
C ASN A 237 -21.68 -20.13 39.43
N ILE A 238 -22.04 -19.20 40.32
CA ILE A 238 -22.22 -19.53 41.74
C ILE A 238 -23.39 -20.51 41.93
N TYR A 239 -24.55 -20.26 41.31
CA TYR A 239 -25.69 -21.19 41.37
C TYR A 239 -25.32 -22.57 40.85
N LYS A 240 -24.61 -22.66 39.72
CA LYS A 240 -24.15 -23.94 39.18
C LYS A 240 -23.29 -24.74 40.18
N LEU A 241 -22.38 -24.07 40.90
CA LEU A 241 -21.55 -24.74 41.89
C LEU A 241 -22.34 -25.07 43.17
N LEU A 242 -23.27 -24.22 43.61
CA LEU A 242 -24.16 -24.51 44.73
C LEU A 242 -25.03 -25.74 44.45
N ILE A 243 -25.63 -25.86 43.27
CA ILE A 243 -26.36 -27.05 42.83
C ILE A 243 -25.48 -28.29 42.99
N SER A 244 -24.23 -28.22 42.49
CA SER A 244 -23.28 -29.32 42.59
C SER A 244 -22.94 -29.65 44.05
N CYS A 245 -22.75 -28.65 44.91
CA CYS A 245 -22.46 -28.86 46.33
C CYS A 245 -23.66 -29.49 47.06
N TYR A 246 -24.87 -28.96 46.89
CA TYR A 246 -26.07 -29.46 47.55
C TYR A 246 -26.41 -30.89 47.11
N LYS A 247 -26.25 -31.19 45.81
CA LYS A 247 -26.38 -32.55 45.30
C LYS A 247 -25.43 -33.51 45.99
N ASN A 248 -24.15 -33.18 46.06
CA ASN A 248 -23.14 -34.04 46.70
C ASN A 248 -23.26 -34.10 48.23
N ALA A 249 -23.88 -33.09 48.85
CA ALA A 249 -24.23 -33.09 50.27
C ALA A 249 -25.56 -33.80 50.58
N GLY A 250 -26.29 -34.30 49.56
CA GLY A 250 -27.57 -34.99 49.73
C GLY A 250 -28.77 -34.07 50.02
N ASN A 251 -28.62 -32.75 49.87
CA ASN A 251 -29.70 -31.79 50.10
C ASN A 251 -30.48 -31.51 48.80
N LEU A 252 -31.42 -32.40 48.49
CA LEU A 252 -32.23 -32.36 47.27
C LEU A 252 -33.16 -31.14 47.19
N GLU A 253 -33.64 -30.64 48.33
CA GLU A 253 -34.52 -29.46 48.38
C GLU A 253 -33.76 -28.21 47.90
N LYS A 254 -32.59 -27.96 48.47
CA LYS A 254 -31.74 -26.83 48.05
C LYS A 254 -31.19 -27.01 46.64
N GLU A 255 -30.87 -28.22 46.23
CA GLU A 255 -30.48 -28.49 44.84
C GLU A 255 -31.56 -28.02 43.86
N LYS A 256 -32.83 -28.41 44.10
CA LYS A 256 -33.96 -28.02 43.25
C LYS A 256 -34.21 -26.52 43.27
N GLU A 257 -34.17 -25.88 44.44
CA GLU A 257 -34.33 -24.43 44.59
C GLU A 257 -33.33 -23.65 43.72
N TYR A 258 -32.03 -23.98 43.83
CA TYR A 258 -31.00 -23.30 43.05
C TYR A 258 -31.03 -23.67 41.57
N LEU A 259 -31.50 -24.86 41.20
CA LEU A 259 -31.72 -25.25 39.81
C LEU A 259 -32.77 -24.36 39.14
N GLU A 260 -33.89 -24.07 39.81
CA GLU A 260 -34.92 -23.17 39.31
C GLU A 260 -34.38 -21.74 39.12
N TYR A 261 -33.58 -21.24 40.07
CA TYR A 261 -32.92 -19.93 39.94
C TYR A 261 -31.93 -19.89 38.77
N TYR A 262 -31.17 -20.96 38.57
CA TYR A 262 -30.22 -21.09 37.46
C TYR A 262 -30.93 -21.08 36.10
N ILE A 263 -32.01 -21.85 35.92
CA ILE A 263 -32.74 -21.93 34.64
C ILE A 263 -33.30 -20.57 34.24
N LYS A 264 -34.03 -19.90 35.16
CA LYS A 264 -34.60 -18.57 34.90
C LYS A 264 -33.54 -17.55 34.50
N LEU A 265 -32.37 -17.60 35.14
CA LEU A 265 -31.27 -16.69 34.86
C LEU A 265 -30.60 -16.99 33.51
N LYS A 266 -30.40 -18.28 33.21
CA LYS A 266 -29.79 -18.74 31.96
C LYS A 266 -30.60 -18.34 30.74
N ASP A 267 -31.92 -18.59 30.76
CA ASP A 267 -32.79 -18.33 29.60
C ASP A 267 -32.84 -16.83 29.25
N SER A 268 -32.93 -15.96 30.28
CA SER A 268 -32.88 -14.50 30.12
C SER A 268 -31.56 -14.04 29.48
N LEU A 269 -30.44 -14.63 29.92
CA LEU A 269 -29.11 -14.28 29.42
C LEU A 269 -28.91 -14.71 27.96
N GLU A 270 -29.30 -15.94 27.60
CA GLU A 270 -29.13 -16.47 26.24
C GLU A 270 -29.90 -15.66 25.20
N ASN A 271 -31.11 -15.19 25.55
CA ASN A 271 -31.90 -14.30 24.69
C ASN A 271 -31.17 -12.97 24.43
N SER A 272 -30.62 -12.33 25.47
CA SER A 272 -29.89 -11.07 25.30
C SER A 272 -28.57 -11.25 24.54
N GLN A 273 -27.84 -12.33 24.79
CA GLN A 273 -26.62 -12.67 24.05
C GLN A 273 -26.89 -12.80 22.55
N THR A 274 -27.96 -13.51 22.17
CA THR A 274 -28.36 -13.70 20.77
C THR A 274 -28.61 -12.35 20.06
N LYS A 275 -29.32 -11.42 20.71
CA LYS A 275 -29.55 -10.08 20.16
C LYS A 275 -28.26 -9.27 20.02
N GLY A 276 -27.35 -9.36 20.99
CA GLY A 276 -26.03 -8.73 20.90
C GLY A 276 -25.21 -9.25 19.72
N VAL A 277 -25.27 -10.57 19.45
CA VAL A 277 -24.57 -11.21 18.33
C VAL A 277 -25.11 -10.70 16.99
N ASP A 278 -26.43 -10.68 16.83
CA ASP A 278 -27.09 -10.13 15.64
C ASP A 278 -26.71 -8.66 15.39
N LEU A 279 -26.72 -7.83 16.44
CA LEU A 279 -26.29 -6.44 16.34
C LEU A 279 -24.81 -6.30 15.91
N SER A 280 -23.94 -7.15 16.44
CA SER A 280 -22.52 -7.16 16.09
C SER A 280 -22.29 -7.56 14.64
N ILE A 281 -22.99 -8.59 14.15
CA ILE A 281 -22.94 -9.01 12.74
C ILE A 281 -23.39 -7.84 11.84
N LYS A 282 -24.54 -7.23 12.14
CA LYS A 282 -25.05 -6.07 11.38
C LYS A 282 -24.08 -4.90 11.37
N THR A 283 -23.35 -4.68 12.46
CA THR A 283 -22.33 -3.62 12.56
C THR A 283 -21.14 -3.94 11.65
N ILE A 284 -20.60 -5.15 11.72
CA ILE A 284 -19.47 -5.59 10.88
C ILE A 284 -19.84 -5.58 9.39
N GLU A 285 -21.07 -5.99 9.03
CA GLU A 285 -21.56 -5.91 7.66
C GLU A 285 -21.65 -4.47 7.16
N ARG A 286 -22.10 -3.54 8.01
CA ARG A 286 -22.12 -2.11 7.70
C ARG A 286 -20.70 -1.57 7.48
N GLU A 287 -19.76 -1.88 8.37
CA GLU A 287 -18.37 -1.47 8.24
C GLU A 287 -17.74 -2.00 6.95
N LYS A 288 -17.90 -3.29 6.64
CA LYS A 288 -17.40 -3.88 5.38
C LYS A 288 -18.04 -3.25 4.14
N THR A 289 -19.32 -2.91 4.19
CA THR A 289 -19.99 -2.25 3.06
C THR A 289 -19.55 -0.81 2.88
N GLU A 290 -19.30 -0.07 3.96
CA GLU A 290 -18.72 1.27 3.92
C GLU A 290 -17.26 1.25 3.45
N GLU A 291 -16.44 0.32 3.94
CA GLU A 291 -15.07 0.10 3.49
C GLU A 291 -15.04 -0.21 1.99
N ASN A 292 -15.89 -1.13 1.51
CA ASN A 292 -16.03 -1.43 0.08
C ASN A 292 -16.47 -0.21 -0.75
N LYS A 293 -17.38 0.63 -0.24
CA LYS A 293 -17.77 1.88 -0.91
C LYS A 293 -16.57 2.84 -1.00
N SER A 294 -15.81 2.98 0.08
CA SER A 294 -14.62 3.85 0.11
C SER A 294 -13.51 3.35 -0.83
N PHE A 295 -13.31 2.04 -0.90
CA PHE A 295 -12.37 1.40 -1.82
C PHE A 295 -12.80 1.62 -3.27
N LYS A 296 -14.08 1.39 -3.62
CA LYS A 296 -14.62 1.67 -4.96
C LYS A 296 -14.45 3.14 -5.36
N LYS A 297 -14.71 4.08 -4.45
CA LYS A 297 -14.50 5.51 -4.69
C LYS A 297 -13.03 5.82 -4.97
N THR A 298 -12.12 5.23 -4.20
CA THR A 298 -10.68 5.41 -4.36
C THR A 298 -10.18 4.87 -5.70
N VAL A 299 -10.58 3.65 -6.07
CA VAL A 299 -10.27 3.04 -7.37
C VAL A 299 -10.82 3.89 -8.52
N PHE A 300 -12.04 4.42 -8.39
CA PHE A 300 -12.64 5.29 -9.39
C PHE A 300 -11.86 6.61 -9.58
N ILE A 301 -11.36 7.21 -8.49
CA ILE A 301 -10.52 8.41 -8.58
C ILE A 301 -9.21 8.10 -9.32
N TYR A 302 -8.52 7.03 -8.95
CA TYR A 302 -7.27 6.65 -9.61
C TYR A 302 -7.47 6.28 -11.09
N SER A 303 -8.54 5.56 -11.42
CA SER A 303 -8.83 5.23 -12.82
C SER A 303 -9.14 6.48 -13.65
N SER A 304 -9.86 7.46 -13.09
CA SER A 304 -10.12 8.74 -13.73
C SER A 304 -8.84 9.54 -14.03
N VAL A 305 -7.88 9.55 -13.09
CA VAL A 305 -6.57 10.19 -13.29
C VAL A 305 -5.78 9.51 -14.41
N VAL A 306 -5.74 8.17 -14.43
CA VAL A 306 -5.03 7.41 -15.47
C VAL A 306 -5.63 7.64 -16.87
N VAL A 307 -6.96 7.67 -16.98
CA VAL A 307 -7.65 7.97 -18.25
C VAL A 307 -7.32 9.39 -18.72
N SER A 308 -7.34 10.36 -17.80
CA SER A 308 -7.02 11.76 -18.12
C SER A 308 -5.57 11.91 -18.62
N LEU A 309 -4.60 11.28 -17.97
CA LEU A 309 -3.20 11.28 -18.39
C LEU A 309 -3.01 10.60 -19.76
N SER A 310 -3.72 9.50 -19.99
CA SER A 310 -3.69 8.78 -21.28
C SER A 310 -4.25 9.66 -22.41
N LEU A 311 -5.30 10.43 -22.14
CA LEU A 311 -5.89 11.33 -23.11
C LEU A 311 -4.97 12.51 -23.44
N VAL A 312 -4.30 13.08 -22.43
CA VAL A 312 -3.25 14.10 -22.62
C VAL A 312 -2.10 13.55 -23.47
N LEU A 313 -1.65 12.31 -23.19
CA LEU A 313 -0.60 11.66 -23.98
C LEU A 313 -1.04 11.45 -25.43
N LEU A 314 -2.27 11.00 -25.67
CA LEU A 314 -2.82 10.83 -27.02
C LEU A 314 -2.88 12.15 -27.79
N VAL A 315 -3.33 13.24 -27.14
CA VAL A 315 -3.34 14.57 -27.75
C VAL A 315 -1.91 15.03 -28.07
N TYR A 316 -0.96 14.80 -27.17
CA TYR A 316 0.45 15.12 -27.39
C TYR A 316 1.05 14.34 -28.57
N LEU A 317 0.80 13.03 -28.64
CA LEU A 317 1.27 12.17 -29.74
C LEU A 317 0.63 12.57 -31.07
N TYR A 318 -0.66 12.90 -31.08
CA TYR A 318 -1.36 13.42 -32.25
C TYR A 318 -0.73 14.73 -32.75
N TYR A 319 -0.46 15.67 -31.85
CA TYR A 319 0.20 16.94 -32.18
C TYR A 319 1.62 16.71 -32.74
N GLN A 320 2.41 15.83 -32.11
CA GLN A 320 3.73 15.46 -32.62
C GLN A 320 3.68 14.87 -34.02
N ASN A 321 2.76 13.95 -34.29
CA ASN A 321 2.63 13.31 -35.59
C ASN A 321 2.21 14.31 -36.67
N ASN A 322 1.29 15.23 -36.36
CA ASN A 322 0.91 16.29 -37.30
C ASN A 322 2.07 17.23 -37.61
N LYS A 323 2.87 17.61 -36.61
CA LYS A 323 4.08 18.43 -36.82
C LYS A 323 5.09 17.70 -37.71
N LYS A 324 5.37 16.42 -37.45
CA LYS A 324 6.25 15.59 -38.31
C LYS A 324 5.74 15.52 -39.74
N LYS A 325 4.43 15.31 -39.94
CA LYS A 325 3.82 15.24 -41.28
C LYS A 325 4.00 16.55 -42.06
N LYS A 326 3.87 17.71 -41.40
CA LYS A 326 4.08 19.02 -42.02
C LYS A 326 5.54 19.20 -42.49
N VAL A 327 6.51 18.88 -41.63
CA VAL A 327 7.94 18.96 -41.97
C VAL A 327 8.30 18.03 -43.14
N ILE A 328 7.74 16.81 -43.17
CA ILE A 328 7.94 15.87 -44.28
C ILE A 328 7.38 16.46 -45.59
N LEU A 329 6.22 17.11 -45.56
CA LEU A 329 5.62 17.72 -46.75
C LEU A 329 6.51 18.85 -47.32
N GLU A 330 6.98 19.75 -46.44
CA GLU A 330 7.89 20.85 -46.82
C GLU A 330 9.22 20.29 -47.39
N SER A 331 9.77 19.23 -46.80
CA SER A 331 10.99 18.60 -47.31
C SER A 331 10.80 17.98 -48.71
N LYS A 332 9.63 17.37 -48.98
CA LYS A 332 9.33 16.80 -50.30
C LYS A 332 9.22 17.87 -51.37
N GLU A 333 8.63 19.02 -51.04
CA GLU A 333 8.51 20.15 -51.96
C GLU A 333 9.89 20.73 -52.32
N ILE A 334 10.79 20.85 -51.33
CA ILE A 334 12.17 21.29 -51.54
C ILE A 334 12.94 20.32 -52.44
N ILE A 335 12.80 19.01 -52.21
CA ILE A 335 13.46 17.99 -53.03
C ILE A 335 12.97 18.07 -54.49
N SER A 336 11.65 18.16 -54.71
CA SER A 336 11.08 18.30 -56.05
C SER A 336 11.62 19.51 -56.81
N ARG A 337 11.74 20.67 -56.14
CA ARG A 337 12.29 21.88 -56.77
C ARG A 337 13.75 21.71 -57.18
N LYS A 338 14.56 21.10 -56.32
CA LYS A 338 15.98 20.83 -56.62
C LYS A 338 16.16 19.87 -57.79
N GLU A 339 15.31 18.84 -57.89
CA GLU A 339 15.34 17.90 -59.02
C GLU A 339 15.04 18.60 -60.36
N ASP A 340 14.09 19.53 -60.38
CA ASP A 340 13.77 20.32 -61.58
C ASP A 340 14.92 21.27 -61.97
N GLU A 341 15.55 21.93 -61.00
CA GLU A 341 16.73 22.78 -61.23
C GLU A 341 17.91 21.98 -61.82
N THR A 342 18.18 20.77 -61.31
CA THR A 342 19.25 19.91 -61.84
C THR A 342 19.00 19.50 -63.30
N LYS A 343 17.76 19.15 -63.66
CA LYS A 343 17.40 18.78 -65.05
C LYS A 343 17.60 19.95 -66.02
N VAL A 344 17.37 21.19 -65.57
CA VAL A 344 17.59 22.39 -66.39
C VAL A 344 19.08 22.63 -66.62
N LEU A 345 19.92 22.44 -65.60
CA LEU A 345 21.37 22.56 -65.72
C LEU A 345 21.95 21.53 -66.70
N GLU A 346 21.54 20.27 -66.59
CA GLU A 346 22.01 19.19 -67.46
C GLU A 346 21.73 19.48 -68.95
N ARG A 347 20.54 19.99 -69.28
CA ARG A 347 20.19 20.37 -70.67
C ARG A 347 21.07 21.49 -71.23
N ARG A 348 21.45 22.48 -70.41
CA ARG A 348 22.31 23.58 -70.85
C ARG A 348 23.73 23.12 -71.11
N ILE A 349 24.26 22.20 -70.30
CA ILE A 349 25.60 21.65 -70.47
C ILE A 349 25.69 20.82 -71.76
N SER A 350 24.66 20.02 -72.07
CA SER A 350 24.65 19.20 -73.28
C SER A 350 24.68 20.02 -74.58
N GLY A 351 23.91 21.13 -74.66
CA GLY A 351 23.86 21.96 -75.87
C GLY A 351 25.21 22.63 -76.21
N VAL A 352 25.91 23.15 -75.20
CA VAL A 352 27.23 23.80 -75.40
C VAL A 352 28.30 22.80 -75.86
N HIS A 353 28.21 21.55 -75.42
CA HIS A 353 29.13 20.49 -75.83
C HIS A 353 28.93 20.06 -77.30
N GLU A 354 27.67 20.00 -77.76
CA GLU A 354 27.35 19.68 -79.15
C GLU A 354 27.86 20.75 -80.14
N ASP A 355 27.67 22.03 -79.81
CA ASP A 355 28.19 23.15 -80.62
C ASP A 355 29.71 23.09 -80.78
N LEU A 356 30.41 22.78 -79.69
CA LEU A 356 31.87 22.65 -79.69
C LEU A 356 32.35 21.47 -80.55
N ILE A 357 31.63 20.35 -80.55
CA ILE A 357 31.90 19.20 -81.41
C ILE A 357 31.69 19.57 -82.88
N GLN A 358 30.68 20.37 -83.22
CA GLN A 358 30.47 20.81 -84.60
C GLN A 358 31.60 21.72 -85.09
N LEU A 359 32.03 22.69 -84.27
CA LEU A 359 33.17 23.55 -84.60
C LEU A 359 34.45 22.75 -84.87
N ALA A 360 34.69 21.69 -84.09
CA ALA A 360 35.81 20.78 -84.29
C ALA A 360 35.74 20.05 -85.64
N LYS A 361 34.57 19.49 -85.98
CA LYS A 361 34.35 18.74 -87.22
C LYS A 361 34.55 19.59 -88.48
N ASN A 362 34.13 20.86 -88.41
CA ASN A 362 34.22 21.80 -89.53
C ASN A 362 35.60 22.46 -89.65
N ASN A 363 36.54 22.16 -88.74
CA ASN A 363 37.86 22.81 -88.66
C ASN A 363 37.77 24.33 -88.59
N ASP A 364 36.78 24.82 -87.83
CA ASP A 364 36.51 26.26 -87.68
C ASP A 364 37.62 26.95 -86.88
N ILE A 365 38.01 28.15 -87.30
CA ILE A 365 39.07 28.94 -86.65
C ILE A 365 38.72 29.26 -85.19
N SER A 366 37.42 29.40 -84.90
CA SER A 366 36.87 29.74 -83.59
C SER A 366 36.81 28.54 -82.63
N PHE A 367 37.07 27.32 -83.12
CA PHE A 367 37.01 26.09 -82.31
C PHE A 367 37.86 26.18 -81.04
N LEU A 368 39.11 26.65 -81.18
CA LEU A 368 40.03 26.74 -80.06
C LEU A 368 39.59 27.79 -79.03
N GLU A 369 39.07 28.93 -79.48
CA GLU A 369 38.55 29.98 -78.59
C GLU A 369 37.32 29.49 -77.83
N LYS A 370 36.40 28.79 -78.51
CA LYS A 370 35.24 28.19 -77.86
C LYS A 370 35.62 27.09 -76.89
N PHE A 371 36.62 26.27 -77.23
CA PHE A 371 37.16 25.27 -76.33
C PHE A 371 37.75 25.90 -75.06
N HIS A 372 38.46 27.02 -75.19
CA HIS A 372 39.00 27.78 -74.06
C HIS A 372 37.90 28.36 -73.16
N GLU A 373 36.79 28.84 -73.75
CA GLU A 373 35.65 29.38 -73.00
C GLU A 373 34.93 28.28 -72.20
N VAL A 374 34.72 27.11 -72.82
CA VAL A 374 33.97 25.99 -72.20
C VAL A 374 34.85 25.19 -71.24
N TYR A 375 36.13 25.04 -71.53
CA TYR A 375 37.10 24.26 -70.73
C TYR A 375 38.39 25.06 -70.41
N PRO A 376 38.27 26.16 -69.64
CA PRO A 376 39.41 27.03 -69.33
C PRO A 376 40.52 26.28 -68.55
N ASN A 377 40.12 25.39 -67.63
CA ASN A 377 41.05 24.65 -66.77
C ASN A 377 41.99 23.72 -67.56
N VAL A 378 41.46 23.02 -68.57
CA VAL A 378 42.25 22.10 -69.42
C VAL A 378 43.34 22.87 -70.16
N SER A 379 42.97 24.03 -70.68
CA SER A 379 43.83 24.90 -71.47
C SER A 379 44.96 25.51 -70.65
N GLN A 380 44.62 26.01 -69.46
CA GLN A 380 45.59 26.56 -68.51
C GLN A 380 46.62 25.50 -68.10
N LYS A 381 46.18 24.27 -67.82
CA LYS A 381 47.09 23.17 -67.45
C LYS A 381 48.06 22.80 -68.58
N LEU A 382 47.58 22.75 -69.83
CA LEU A 382 48.45 22.45 -70.99
C LEU A 382 49.56 23.48 -71.15
N LEU A 383 49.24 24.77 -71.01
CA LEU A 383 50.21 25.86 -71.07
C LEU A 383 51.16 25.86 -69.86
N ALA A 384 50.72 25.40 -68.69
CA ALA A 384 51.58 25.25 -67.52
C ALA A 384 52.63 24.14 -67.71
N ILE A 385 52.31 23.07 -68.46
CA ILE A 385 53.23 21.97 -68.74
C ILE A 385 54.28 22.38 -69.79
N ASN A 386 53.86 23.06 -70.85
CA ASN A 386 54.78 23.58 -71.86
C ASN A 386 54.26 24.92 -72.41
N PRO A 387 54.86 26.05 -71.98
CA PRO A 387 54.49 27.38 -72.44
C PRO A 387 54.70 27.62 -73.95
N ASP A 388 55.56 26.83 -74.61
CA ASP A 388 55.90 26.96 -76.04
C ASP A 388 54.91 26.21 -76.97
N LEU A 389 53.79 25.71 -76.44
CA LEU A 389 52.73 25.11 -77.26
C LEU A 389 52.07 26.18 -78.13
N THR A 390 52.20 26.03 -79.45
CA THR A 390 51.55 26.93 -80.41
C THR A 390 50.03 26.74 -80.40
N LYS A 391 49.27 27.72 -80.91
CA LYS A 391 47.80 27.61 -81.08
C LYS A 391 47.39 26.34 -81.83
N ASP A 392 48.12 25.97 -82.87
CA ASP A 392 47.91 24.73 -83.62
C ASP A 392 48.17 23.46 -82.77
N ASN A 393 49.08 23.51 -81.80
CA ASN A 393 49.30 22.41 -80.87
C ASN A 393 48.18 22.33 -79.82
N LEU A 394 47.66 23.47 -79.34
CA LEU A 394 46.53 23.51 -78.42
C LEU A 394 45.22 23.06 -79.08
N ALA A 395 44.95 23.48 -80.31
CA ALA A 395 43.82 22.99 -81.10
C ALA A 395 43.90 21.47 -81.29
N PHE A 396 45.09 20.95 -81.57
CA PHE A 396 45.31 19.52 -81.70
C PHE A 396 45.12 18.77 -80.36
N CYS A 397 45.55 19.32 -79.23
CA CYS A 397 45.25 18.77 -77.90
C CYS A 397 43.74 18.77 -77.62
N ALA A 398 43.04 19.87 -77.93
CA ALA A 398 41.59 19.99 -77.73
C ALA A 398 40.82 18.93 -78.53
N LEU A 399 41.19 18.67 -79.78
CA LEU A 399 40.60 17.61 -80.60
C LEU A 399 40.80 16.22 -79.97
N ILE A 400 41.99 15.93 -79.46
CA ILE A 400 42.29 14.65 -78.80
C ILE A 400 41.54 14.55 -77.45
N TRP A 401 41.44 15.65 -76.71
CA TRP A 401 40.71 15.72 -75.44
C TRP A 401 39.22 15.42 -75.63
N LEU A 402 38.61 15.97 -76.70
CA LEU A 402 37.23 15.66 -77.11
C LEU A 402 37.05 14.20 -77.58
N GLY A 403 38.14 13.43 -77.69
CA GLY A 403 38.11 12.00 -77.98
C GLY A 403 38.16 11.67 -79.47
N PHE A 404 38.40 12.63 -80.36
CA PHE A 404 38.48 12.35 -81.79
C PHE A 404 39.67 11.45 -82.13
N SER A 405 39.42 10.42 -82.93
CA SER A 405 40.47 9.49 -83.35
C SER A 405 41.43 10.16 -84.33
N SER A 406 42.61 9.56 -84.53
CA SER A 406 43.53 10.07 -85.55
C SER A 406 42.97 9.98 -86.97
N LYS A 407 41.91 9.19 -87.22
CA LYS A 407 41.19 9.18 -88.50
C LYS A 407 40.28 10.41 -88.61
N ASP A 408 39.50 10.69 -87.58
CA ASP A 408 38.60 11.84 -87.52
C ASP A 408 39.38 13.16 -87.62
N ILE A 409 40.48 13.29 -86.88
CA ILE A 409 41.31 14.49 -86.93
C ILE A 409 41.92 14.69 -88.33
N ALA A 410 42.31 13.60 -89.00
CA ALA A 410 42.84 13.66 -90.36
C ALA A 410 41.79 14.15 -91.36
N GLU A 411 40.55 13.69 -91.20
CA GLU A 411 39.39 14.14 -91.96
C GLU A 411 39.08 15.62 -91.72
N PHE A 412 38.96 16.04 -90.46
CA PHE A 412 38.61 17.43 -90.11
C PHE A 412 39.69 18.41 -90.57
N THR A 413 40.97 18.08 -90.34
CA THR A 413 42.09 18.99 -90.63
C THR A 413 42.64 18.85 -92.05
N PHE A 414 42.02 18.02 -92.90
CA PHE A 414 42.47 17.70 -94.26
C PHE A 414 43.94 17.25 -94.33
N MET A 415 44.41 16.56 -93.30
CA MET A 415 45.77 16.04 -93.19
C MET A 415 45.80 14.55 -93.54
N GLN A 416 46.89 14.05 -94.11
CA GLN A 416 47.07 12.60 -94.23
C GLN A 416 47.10 11.96 -92.83
N HIS A 417 46.44 10.80 -92.67
CA HIS A 417 46.39 10.08 -91.39
C HIS A 417 47.79 9.84 -90.79
N ARG A 418 48.78 9.54 -91.64
CA ARG A 418 50.18 9.36 -91.23
C ARG A 418 50.78 10.65 -90.65
N SER A 419 50.45 11.80 -91.22
CA SER A 419 50.89 13.11 -90.73
C SER A 419 50.28 13.44 -89.36
N VAL A 420 49.03 13.07 -89.12
CA VAL A 420 48.38 13.19 -87.79
C VAL A 420 49.07 12.31 -86.75
N GLN A 421 49.43 11.06 -87.10
CA GLN A 421 50.19 10.17 -86.22
C GLN A 421 51.58 10.74 -85.86
N ILE A 422 52.28 11.33 -86.84
CA ILE A 422 53.57 11.99 -86.61
C ILE A 422 53.38 13.23 -85.71
N LYS A 423 52.34 14.05 -85.97
CA LYS A 423 52.00 15.22 -85.14
C LYS A 423 51.68 14.81 -83.71
N LYS A 424 50.95 13.71 -83.51
CA LYS A 424 50.69 13.09 -82.19
C LYS A 424 51.97 12.66 -81.49
N SER A 425 52.90 12.00 -82.19
CA SER A 425 54.20 11.61 -81.63
C SER A 425 55.03 12.83 -81.21
N ARG A 426 55.07 13.89 -82.03
CA ARG A 426 55.73 15.16 -81.68
C ARG A 426 55.08 15.85 -80.49
N LEU A 427 53.74 15.86 -80.42
CA LEU A 427 53.00 16.44 -79.32
C LEU A 427 53.32 15.73 -77.99
N ARG A 428 53.40 14.39 -77.99
CA ARG A 428 53.81 13.62 -76.79
C ARG A 428 55.17 14.06 -76.26
N LYS A 429 56.14 14.30 -77.15
CA LYS A 429 57.46 14.82 -76.76
C LYS A 429 57.38 16.24 -76.19
N LYS A 430 56.55 17.11 -76.78
CA LYS A 430 56.32 18.47 -76.26
C LYS A 430 55.65 18.48 -74.89
N LEU A 431 54.81 17.50 -74.59
CA LEU A 431 54.16 17.33 -73.28
C LEU A 431 54.99 16.49 -72.29
N ASN A 432 56.24 16.15 -72.65
CA ASN A 432 57.15 15.35 -71.84
C ASN A 432 56.58 14.00 -71.37
N LEU A 433 55.84 13.30 -72.24
CA LEU A 433 55.18 12.04 -71.91
C LEU A 433 56.06 10.82 -72.24
N GLY A 434 56.20 9.90 -71.27
CA GLY A 434 56.85 8.59 -71.43
C GLY A 434 56.15 7.68 -72.45
N SER A 435 56.81 6.60 -72.87
CA SER A 435 56.25 5.65 -73.86
C SER A 435 55.06 4.83 -73.33
N ASP A 436 54.94 4.74 -72.00
CA ASP A 436 53.95 4.00 -71.23
C ASP A 436 52.63 4.76 -71.01
N ILE A 437 52.62 6.09 -71.15
CA ILE A 437 51.45 6.93 -70.88
C ILE A 437 50.60 7.10 -72.15
N ASP A 438 49.32 6.77 -72.13
CA ASP A 438 48.41 7.07 -73.25
C ASP A 438 48.05 8.57 -73.31
N LEU A 439 48.13 9.16 -74.51
CA LEU A 439 47.91 10.60 -74.69
C LEU A 439 46.44 10.99 -74.46
N TYR A 440 45.47 10.15 -74.82
CA TYR A 440 44.05 10.47 -74.60
C TYR A 440 43.73 10.42 -73.10
N GLN A 441 44.20 9.39 -72.39
CA GLN A 441 44.03 9.29 -70.95
C GLN A 441 44.68 10.46 -70.21
N PHE A 442 45.90 10.84 -70.58
CA PHE A 442 46.58 12.00 -70.01
C PHE A 442 45.80 13.30 -70.22
N LEU A 443 45.31 13.55 -71.43
CA LEU A 443 44.55 14.77 -71.68
C LEU A 443 43.22 14.78 -70.92
N LYS A 444 42.51 13.64 -70.85
CA LYS A 444 41.27 13.53 -70.08
C LYS A 444 41.47 13.74 -68.59
N SER A 445 42.59 13.32 -68.00
CA SER A 445 42.85 13.55 -66.57
C SER A 445 43.08 15.03 -66.22
N LEU A 446 43.26 15.91 -67.20
CA LEU A 446 43.35 17.36 -66.97
C LEU A 446 42.01 17.98 -66.52
N VAL A 447 40.89 17.24 -66.55
CA VAL A 447 39.58 17.69 -66.05
C VAL A 447 39.46 17.55 -64.54
N ASP A 448 39.97 16.45 -64.00
CA ASP A 448 39.58 15.96 -62.68
C ASP A 448 40.59 16.25 -61.56
N ASN A 449 41.22 17.44 -61.56
CA ASN A 449 42.01 17.93 -60.42
C ASN A 449 42.09 19.45 -60.33
#